data_AF-A0A2M9KWJ1-F1
#
_entry.id   AF-A0A2M9KWJ1-F1
#
_cell.length_a   1.000
_cell.length_b   1.000
_cell.length_c   1.000
_cell.angle_alpha   90.00
_cell.angle_beta   90.00
_cell.angle_gamma   90.00
#
_symmetry.space_group_name_H-M   'P 1'
#
loop_
_entity.id
_entity.type
_entity.pdbx_description
1 polymer ?
#
loop_
_entity_poly.entity_id
_entity_poly.type
_entity_poly.pdbx_seq_one_letter_code
_entity_poly.pdbx_strand_id
1 'polypeptide(L)'
;MHHVIRRFAPLAVAVATTAVATVLPAPPAHAAPALFGPAALGIRFGPEGDPGRCGGRQGEQWHPDGEWTDEIVLDTDDRPGGCLLAFGLFDPQNQLGSASVRYAWTTLPGTGPGQCDNQGDYRMPASPTARAFGPSIRVDTDSRPGGCVLTFIVADTPSVSLDVQYAGNGDVRQCGGALPNDRFTAAPGHPVPLTVDTDDRPGGCRLRLRLNV
;
A
#
# COMPACT_ATOMS: atom_id res chain seq x y z
N MET A 1 -68.79 -63.37 -13.48
CA MET A 1 -68.36 -63.78 -14.85
C MET A 1 -68.11 -62.52 -15.65
N HIS A 2 -67.00 -62.48 -16.40
CA HIS A 2 -66.61 -61.54 -17.47
C HIS A 2 -65.25 -60.85 -17.30
N HIS A 3 -64.29 -61.49 -17.98
CA HIS A 3 -63.25 -60.98 -18.86
C HIS A 3 -62.26 -59.89 -18.39
N VAL A 4 -61.10 -60.43 -18.03
CA VAL A 4 -59.73 -59.91 -18.16
C VAL A 4 -59.47 -59.31 -19.56
N ILE A 5 -58.91 -58.09 -19.60
CA ILE A 5 -58.20 -57.55 -20.78
C ILE A 5 -56.79 -57.16 -20.32
N ARG A 6 -55.81 -58.00 -20.66
CA ARG A 6 -54.38 -57.72 -20.53
C ARG A 6 -53.94 -56.85 -21.71
N ARG A 7 -53.42 -55.65 -21.42
CA ARG A 7 -52.72 -54.81 -22.41
C ARG A 7 -51.22 -55.10 -22.32
N PHE A 8 -50.64 -55.55 -23.44
CA PHE A 8 -49.20 -55.69 -23.62
C PHE A 8 -48.61 -54.32 -23.97
N ALA A 9 -47.59 -53.89 -23.23
CA ALA A 9 -46.76 -52.74 -23.57
C ALA A 9 -45.49 -53.24 -24.29
N PRO A 10 -45.06 -52.60 -25.40
CA PRO A 10 -43.81 -52.96 -26.07
C PRO A 10 -42.59 -52.42 -25.32
N LEU A 11 -41.59 -53.28 -25.12
CA LEU A 11 -40.25 -52.91 -24.66
C LEU A 11 -39.52 -52.16 -25.79
N ALA A 12 -39.17 -50.90 -25.57
CA ALA A 12 -38.23 -50.18 -26.42
C ALA A 12 -36.80 -50.45 -25.94
N VAL A 13 -36.00 -51.09 -26.78
CA VAL A 13 -34.56 -51.30 -26.55
C VAL A 13 -33.82 -50.03 -26.97
N ALA A 14 -33.29 -49.30 -25.99
CA ALA A 14 -32.41 -48.16 -26.23
C ALA A 14 -30.99 -48.66 -26.48
N VAL A 15 -30.47 -48.42 -27.68
CA VAL A 15 -29.07 -48.69 -28.05
C VAL A 15 -28.22 -47.56 -27.48
N ALA A 16 -27.44 -47.86 -26.44
CA ALA A 16 -26.48 -46.92 -25.85
C ALA A 16 -25.21 -46.89 -26.72
N THR A 17 -25.03 -45.82 -27.50
CA THR A 17 -23.78 -45.51 -28.18
C THR A 17 -22.80 -44.90 -27.19
N THR A 18 -21.79 -45.65 -26.78
CA THR A 18 -20.63 -45.16 -26.02
C THR A 18 -19.78 -44.25 -26.90
N ALA A 19 -19.88 -42.94 -26.71
CA ALA A 19 -18.96 -41.97 -27.27
C ALA A 19 -17.64 -42.02 -26.49
N VAL A 20 -16.56 -42.43 -27.14
CA VAL A 20 -15.20 -42.37 -26.58
C VAL A 20 -14.74 -40.91 -26.64
N ALA A 21 -14.84 -40.20 -25.52
CA ALA A 21 -14.30 -38.86 -25.38
C ALA A 21 -12.78 -38.95 -25.28
N THR A 22 -12.08 -38.58 -26.35
CA THR A 22 -10.64 -38.38 -26.33
C THR A 22 -10.33 -37.13 -25.51
N VAL A 23 -9.83 -37.32 -24.29
CA VAL A 23 -9.33 -36.22 -23.45
C VAL A 23 -8.02 -35.74 -24.06
N LEU A 24 -8.05 -34.58 -24.72
CA LEU A 24 -6.84 -33.92 -25.19
C LEU A 24 -6.04 -33.47 -23.95
N PRO A 25 -4.72 -33.73 -23.90
CA PRO A 25 -3.89 -33.24 -22.81
C PRO A 25 -3.94 -31.70 -22.79
N ALA A 26 -4.26 -31.13 -21.63
CA ALA A 26 -4.18 -29.70 -21.43
C ALA A 26 -2.73 -29.25 -21.66
N PRO A 27 -2.51 -28.14 -22.41
CA PRO A 27 -1.17 -27.61 -22.57
C PRO A 27 -0.59 -27.27 -21.18
N PRO A 28 0.72 -27.46 -20.97
CA PRO A 28 1.35 -27.06 -19.73
C PRO A 28 1.07 -25.58 -19.48
N ALA A 29 0.57 -25.27 -18.28
CA ALA A 29 0.43 -23.91 -17.82
C ALA A 29 1.83 -23.28 -17.79
N HIS A 30 2.10 -22.38 -18.73
CA HIS A 30 3.33 -21.61 -18.74
C HIS A 30 3.25 -20.67 -17.54
N ALA A 31 4.04 -20.94 -16.51
CA ALA A 31 4.28 -19.96 -15.46
C ALA A 31 4.77 -18.68 -16.16
N ALA A 32 4.05 -17.58 -15.97
CA ALA A 32 4.54 -16.28 -16.43
C ALA A 32 5.97 -16.11 -15.90
N PRO A 33 6.92 -15.64 -16.73
CA PRO A 33 8.27 -15.39 -16.25
C PRO A 33 8.16 -14.53 -14.99
N ALA A 34 8.76 -15.01 -13.90
CA ALA A 34 8.93 -14.19 -12.71
C ALA A 34 9.52 -12.87 -13.18
N LEU A 35 8.89 -11.75 -12.82
CA LEU A 35 9.43 -10.43 -13.10
C LEU A 35 10.74 -10.32 -12.32
N PHE A 36 11.85 -10.71 -12.93
CA PHE A 36 13.19 -10.53 -12.40
C PHE A 36 13.49 -9.04 -12.41
N GLY A 37 13.17 -8.37 -11.32
CA GLY A 37 13.49 -6.96 -11.09
C GLY A 37 14.08 -6.77 -9.69
N PRO A 38 14.74 -5.63 -9.44
CA PRO A 38 15.14 -5.28 -8.09
C PRO A 38 13.92 -5.16 -7.17
N ALA A 39 14.16 -5.22 -5.86
CA ALA A 39 13.19 -4.86 -4.85
C ALA A 39 12.66 -3.45 -5.14
N ALA A 40 11.39 -3.21 -4.82
CA ALA A 40 10.74 -1.93 -5.11
C ALA A 40 9.89 -1.47 -3.93
N LEU A 41 9.93 -0.16 -3.68
CA LEU A 41 9.08 0.53 -2.74
C LEU A 41 7.81 1.01 -3.43
N GLY A 42 6.67 0.67 -2.85
CA GLY A 42 5.35 1.13 -3.28
C GLY A 42 4.80 2.21 -2.38
N ILE A 43 4.23 3.27 -2.97
CA ILE A 43 3.33 4.20 -2.30
C ILE A 43 1.98 4.20 -3.04
N ARG A 44 0.89 4.07 -2.28
CA ARG A 44 -0.46 4.40 -2.75
C ARG A 44 -0.93 5.63 -2.02
N PHE A 45 -1.17 6.70 -2.77
CA PHE A 45 -1.51 8.01 -2.24
C PHE A 45 -2.70 8.60 -2.98
N GLY A 46 -3.63 9.20 -2.26
CA GLY A 46 -4.75 9.87 -2.90
C GLY A 46 -5.69 10.54 -1.92
N PRO A 47 -6.61 11.36 -2.44
CA PRO A 47 -7.57 12.07 -1.63
C PRO A 47 -8.67 11.15 -1.10
N GLU A 48 -9.14 11.49 0.09
CA GLU A 48 -10.44 11.11 0.60
C GLU A 48 -11.33 12.35 0.60
N GLY A 49 -12.22 12.45 -0.38
CA GLY A 49 -13.04 13.65 -0.60
C GLY A 49 -12.41 14.61 -1.60
N ASP A 50 -12.04 15.82 -1.15
CA ASP A 50 -11.52 16.87 -2.04
C ASP A 50 -10.12 16.50 -2.61
N PRO A 51 -9.98 16.33 -3.94
CA PRO A 51 -8.70 16.01 -4.57
C PRO A 51 -7.63 17.07 -4.40
N GLY A 52 -8.02 18.32 -4.10
CA GLY A 52 -7.09 19.42 -3.94
C GLY A 52 -6.20 19.36 -2.69
N ARG A 53 -6.43 18.40 -1.78
CA ARG A 53 -5.68 18.21 -0.52
C ARG A 53 -4.40 17.42 -0.66
N CYS A 54 -4.33 16.60 -1.70
CA CYS A 54 -3.28 15.63 -1.87
C CYS A 54 -2.54 15.98 -3.16
N GLY A 55 -1.52 16.82 -3.04
CA GLY A 55 -0.73 17.29 -4.18
C GLY A 55 0.32 16.26 -4.61
N GLY A 56 0.97 16.54 -5.74
CA GLY A 56 2.01 15.65 -6.29
C GLY A 56 1.42 14.40 -6.97
N ARG A 57 2.17 13.29 -6.92
CA ARG A 57 1.79 12.04 -7.58
C ARG A 57 0.71 11.29 -6.80
N GLN A 58 -0.49 11.24 -7.36
CA GLN A 58 -1.60 10.42 -6.85
C GLN A 58 -1.66 9.04 -7.53
N GLY A 59 -2.40 8.12 -6.90
CA GLY A 59 -2.54 6.73 -7.32
C GLY A 59 -1.44 5.83 -6.73
N GLU A 60 -1.17 4.73 -7.42
CA GLU A 60 -0.09 3.81 -7.06
C GLU A 60 1.20 4.19 -7.82
N GLN A 61 2.31 4.15 -7.10
CA GLN A 61 3.66 4.29 -7.65
C GLN A 61 4.56 3.22 -7.04
N TRP A 62 5.49 2.71 -7.84
CA TRP A 62 6.44 1.67 -7.47
C TRP A 62 7.80 2.04 -8.04
N HIS A 63 8.78 2.24 -7.17
CA HIS A 63 10.13 2.62 -7.55
C HIS A 63 11.11 1.53 -7.13
N PRO A 64 12.03 1.13 -8.01
CA PRO A 64 13.04 0.13 -7.69
C PRO A 64 14.01 0.65 -6.62
N ASP A 65 14.73 -0.27 -6.03
CA ASP A 65 15.86 -0.01 -5.14
C ASP A 65 16.79 1.07 -5.70
N GLY A 66 17.24 1.97 -4.81
CA GLY A 66 18.11 3.09 -5.15
C GLY A 66 17.42 4.27 -5.83
N GLU A 67 16.14 4.15 -6.20
CA GLU A 67 15.36 5.25 -6.80
C GLU A 67 14.46 5.94 -5.79
N TRP A 68 14.40 7.27 -5.90
CA TRP A 68 13.44 8.07 -5.14
C TRP A 68 12.06 7.93 -5.75
N THR A 69 11.05 7.82 -4.90
CA THR A 69 9.66 7.95 -5.29
C THR A 69 9.38 9.33 -5.88
N ASP A 70 8.31 9.41 -6.67
CA ASP A 70 7.70 10.70 -7.00
C ASP A 70 7.27 11.39 -5.70
N GLU A 71 7.28 12.72 -5.74
CA GLU A 71 6.87 13.54 -4.60
C GLU A 71 5.36 13.44 -4.37
N ILE A 72 4.98 13.23 -3.11
CA ILE A 72 3.60 13.42 -2.63
C ILE A 72 3.55 14.61 -1.69
N VAL A 73 2.41 15.31 -1.69
CA VAL A 73 2.21 16.52 -0.88
C VAL A 73 0.96 16.36 -0.03
N LEU A 74 1.13 16.51 1.28
CA LEU A 74 0.06 16.60 2.26
C LEU A 74 -0.26 18.09 2.46
N ASP A 75 -1.37 18.57 1.89
CA ASP A 75 -1.81 19.98 2.01
C ASP A 75 -2.67 20.18 3.26
N THR A 76 -2.42 21.25 4.00
CA THR A 76 -2.96 21.51 5.34
C THR A 76 -3.81 22.78 5.40
N ASP A 77 -4.31 23.27 4.26
CA ASP A 77 -4.99 24.56 4.07
C ASP A 77 -6.55 24.53 4.25
N ASP A 78 -7.05 23.90 5.31
CA ASP A 78 -8.45 23.96 5.85
C ASP A 78 -9.71 23.55 5.11
N ARG A 79 -9.63 23.26 3.82
CA ARG A 79 -10.70 22.58 3.09
C ARG A 79 -11.00 21.19 3.73
N PRO A 80 -12.25 20.72 3.66
CA PRO A 80 -12.64 19.44 4.23
C PRO A 80 -12.08 18.24 3.46
N GLY A 81 -11.68 17.19 4.17
CA GLY A 81 -11.19 15.94 3.59
C GLY A 81 -9.83 15.53 4.15
N GLY A 82 -9.19 14.56 3.52
CA GLY A 82 -7.87 14.10 3.95
C GLY A 82 -7.10 13.38 2.85
N CYS A 83 -5.91 12.94 3.21
CA CYS A 83 -5.08 12.11 2.34
C CYS A 83 -4.93 10.71 2.90
N LEU A 84 -5.18 9.73 2.04
CA LEU A 84 -4.94 8.32 2.29
C LEU A 84 -3.56 7.94 1.79
N LEU A 85 -2.81 7.24 2.65
CA LEU A 85 -1.45 6.81 2.36
C LEU A 85 -1.31 5.33 2.75
N ALA A 86 -0.73 4.53 1.86
CA ALA A 86 -0.36 3.15 2.15
C ALA A 86 0.98 2.81 1.52
N PHE A 87 1.72 1.91 2.17
CA PHE A 87 3.05 1.50 1.77
C PHE A 87 3.12 0.00 1.49
N GLY A 88 4.03 -0.38 0.60
CA GLY A 88 4.24 -1.76 0.20
C GLY A 88 5.66 -2.00 -0.29
N LEU A 89 6.06 -3.28 -0.32
CA LEU A 89 7.34 -3.73 -0.85
C LEU A 89 7.10 -4.87 -1.85
N PHE A 90 7.79 -4.83 -2.97
CA PHE A 90 7.79 -5.90 -3.96
C PHE A 90 9.22 -6.40 -4.08
N ASP A 91 9.46 -7.68 -3.76
CA ASP A 91 10.81 -8.24 -3.65
C ASP A 91 10.91 -9.61 -4.34
N PRO A 92 10.90 -9.65 -5.68
CA PRO A 92 10.88 -10.89 -6.44
C PRO A 92 12.19 -11.69 -6.33
N GLN A 93 13.27 -11.08 -5.85
CA GLN A 93 14.60 -11.68 -5.73
C GLN A 93 15.03 -11.95 -4.29
N ASN A 94 14.14 -11.70 -3.31
CA ASN A 94 14.42 -11.86 -1.88
C ASN A 94 15.65 -11.04 -1.42
N GLN A 95 15.83 -9.83 -1.97
CA GLN A 95 16.93 -8.93 -1.61
C GLN A 95 16.75 -8.36 -0.20
N LEU A 96 15.51 -8.24 0.28
CA LEU A 96 15.23 -7.81 1.66
C LEU A 96 15.63 -8.88 2.68
N GLY A 97 15.68 -10.15 2.29
CA GLY A 97 15.97 -11.27 3.20
C GLY A 97 15.04 -11.28 4.42
N SER A 98 15.60 -11.15 5.62
CA SER A 98 14.84 -11.08 6.87
C SER A 98 14.43 -9.65 7.28
N ALA A 99 14.70 -8.63 6.47
CA ALA A 99 14.40 -7.25 6.81
C ALA A 99 12.92 -7.06 7.13
N SER A 100 12.66 -6.21 8.12
CA SER A 100 11.32 -5.72 8.41
C SER A 100 11.29 -4.21 8.29
N VAL A 101 10.57 -3.70 7.29
CA VAL A 101 10.24 -2.27 7.14
C VAL A 101 8.83 -2.05 7.65
N ARG A 102 8.67 -1.09 8.56
CA ARG A 102 7.41 -0.77 9.24
C ARG A 102 7.17 0.73 9.22
N TYR A 103 5.92 1.10 9.43
CA TYR A 103 5.53 2.48 9.72
C TYR A 103 4.58 2.49 10.91
N ALA A 104 4.82 3.41 11.84
CA ALA A 104 3.91 3.70 12.94
C ALA A 104 3.18 5.02 12.67
N TRP A 105 1.87 5.02 12.90
CA TRP A 105 0.98 6.15 12.70
C TRP A 105 0.23 6.45 13.99
N THR A 106 0.49 7.61 14.56
CA THR A 106 -0.11 8.04 15.83
C THR A 106 -0.46 9.52 15.79
N THR A 107 -1.32 9.96 16.70
CA THR A 107 -1.52 11.39 16.95
C THR A 107 -0.28 12.03 17.57
N LEU A 108 -0.13 13.34 17.37
CA LEU A 108 0.80 14.14 18.14
C LEU A 108 0.47 14.06 19.63
N PRO A 109 1.48 13.96 20.53
CA PRO A 109 1.25 13.97 21.96
C PRO A 109 0.43 15.19 22.40
N GLY A 110 -0.63 14.94 23.18
CA GLY A 110 -1.51 16.00 23.69
C GLY A 110 -2.56 16.49 22.68
N THR A 111 -2.66 15.89 21.49
CA THR A 111 -3.70 16.18 20.49
C THR A 111 -4.75 15.07 20.44
N GLY A 112 -5.97 15.39 19.99
CA GLY A 112 -7.06 14.41 19.86
C GLY A 112 -6.92 13.52 18.62
N PRO A 113 -7.58 12.35 18.57
CA PRO A 113 -7.47 11.38 17.47
C PRO A 113 -8.10 11.82 16.14
N GLY A 114 -8.85 12.92 16.14
CA GLY A 114 -9.70 13.29 15.01
C GLY A 114 -8.98 13.56 13.68
N GLN A 115 -7.66 13.79 13.71
CA GLN A 115 -6.84 14.10 12.53
C GLN A 115 -6.09 12.88 11.96
N CYS A 116 -5.97 11.81 12.75
CA CYS A 116 -5.14 10.66 12.40
C CYS A 116 -6.01 9.40 12.52
N ASP A 117 -6.58 8.95 11.40
CA ASP A 117 -7.39 7.74 11.38
C ASP A 117 -6.55 6.51 11.00
N ASN A 118 -7.03 5.34 11.42
CA ASN A 118 -6.34 4.06 11.32
C ASN A 118 -4.92 4.11 11.94
N GLN A 119 -4.84 4.56 13.20
CA GLN A 119 -3.60 4.57 13.98
C GLN A 119 -3.14 3.15 14.30
N GLY A 120 -1.82 2.96 14.32
CA GLY A 120 -1.23 1.67 14.61
C GLY A 120 0.22 1.57 14.18
N ASP A 121 0.77 0.37 14.33
CA ASP A 121 2.10 0.03 13.84
C ASP A 121 1.93 -1.10 12.82
N TYR A 122 2.34 -0.82 11.59
CA TYR A 122 2.09 -1.66 10.45
C TYR A 122 3.40 -2.09 9.80
N ARG A 123 3.49 -3.38 9.49
CA ARG A 123 4.54 -3.89 8.61
C ARG A 123 4.17 -3.60 7.16
N MET A 124 5.12 -3.10 6.37
CA MET A 124 4.94 -3.02 4.93
C MET A 124 4.89 -4.45 4.38
N PRO A 125 3.83 -4.86 3.67
CA PRO A 125 3.79 -6.19 3.08
C PRO A 125 4.91 -6.28 2.03
N ALA A 126 5.76 -7.30 2.17
CA ALA A 126 6.78 -7.65 1.20
C ALA A 126 6.37 -8.94 0.53
N SER A 127 6.25 -8.93 -0.81
CA SER A 127 5.86 -10.11 -1.57
C SER A 127 6.74 -10.29 -2.80
N PRO A 128 7.16 -11.53 -3.11
CA PRO A 128 7.93 -11.83 -4.31
C PRO A 128 7.06 -11.96 -5.57
N THR A 129 5.73 -12.05 -5.42
CA THR A 129 4.83 -12.40 -6.54
C THR A 129 3.76 -11.36 -6.82
N ALA A 130 3.51 -10.44 -5.89
CA ALA A 130 2.46 -9.45 -6.05
C ALA A 130 2.88 -8.11 -5.43
N ARG A 131 2.54 -7.04 -6.12
CA ARG A 131 2.56 -5.69 -5.56
C ARG A 131 1.36 -5.56 -4.63
N ALA A 132 1.61 -5.36 -3.34
CA ALA A 132 0.58 -5.25 -2.32
C ALA A 132 0.87 -4.06 -1.41
N PHE A 133 -0.19 -3.46 -0.87
CA PHE A 133 -0.12 -2.37 0.09
C PHE A 133 -0.68 -2.81 1.43
N GLY A 134 -0.10 -2.28 2.51
CA GLY A 134 -0.67 -2.43 3.85
C GLY A 134 -1.97 -1.64 4.02
N PRO A 135 -2.48 -1.58 5.25
CA PRO A 135 -3.62 -0.71 5.59
C PRO A 135 -3.34 0.75 5.19
N SER A 136 -4.37 1.45 4.72
CA SER A 136 -4.26 2.89 4.46
C SER A 136 -4.39 3.64 5.77
N ILE A 137 -3.44 4.53 6.06
CA ILE A 137 -3.56 5.54 7.09
C ILE A 137 -4.16 6.80 6.48
N ARG A 138 -4.84 7.59 7.31
CA ARG A 138 -5.45 8.86 6.90
C ARG A 138 -4.89 9.98 7.75
N VAL A 139 -4.49 11.06 7.07
CA VAL A 139 -4.37 12.38 7.67
C VAL A 139 -5.59 13.20 7.24
N ASP A 140 -6.45 13.53 8.19
CA ASP A 140 -7.44 14.58 8.00
C ASP A 140 -6.70 15.91 7.95
N THR A 141 -7.11 16.81 7.07
CA THR A 141 -6.46 18.12 6.92
C THR A 141 -7.43 19.26 7.13
N ASP A 142 -8.54 19.01 7.82
CA ASP A 142 -9.48 20.05 8.19
C ASP A 142 -8.94 21.00 9.29
N SER A 143 -9.69 22.07 9.57
CA SER A 143 -9.36 23.15 10.52
C SER A 143 -9.23 22.76 12.00
N ARG A 144 -9.31 21.48 12.36
CA ARG A 144 -9.21 21.11 13.78
C ARG A 144 -7.74 21.06 14.21
N PRO A 145 -7.41 21.63 15.38
CA PRO A 145 -6.05 21.61 15.88
C PRO A 145 -5.61 20.17 16.17
N GLY A 146 -4.38 19.85 15.80
CA GLY A 146 -3.80 18.55 16.03
C GLY A 146 -2.73 18.24 15.00
N GLY A 147 -2.33 16.99 14.96
CA GLY A 147 -1.44 16.52 13.92
C GLY A 147 -1.05 15.09 14.17
N CYS A 148 -0.27 14.56 13.24
CA CYS A 148 0.05 13.15 13.21
C CYS A 148 1.56 12.94 13.13
N VAL A 149 1.99 11.79 13.62
CA VAL A 149 3.38 11.34 13.59
C VAL A 149 3.44 10.07 12.75
N LEU A 150 4.16 10.14 11.63
CA LEU A 150 4.52 9.00 10.81
C LEU A 150 5.97 8.62 11.10
N THR A 151 6.18 7.47 11.72
CA THR A 151 7.52 6.98 12.03
C THR A 151 7.89 5.82 11.12
N PHE A 152 8.94 5.96 10.31
CA PHE A 152 9.51 4.85 9.55
C PHE A 152 10.53 4.08 10.39
N ILE A 153 10.45 2.76 10.34
CA ILE A 153 11.28 1.86 11.15
C ILE A 153 11.81 0.75 10.24
N VAL A 154 13.12 0.52 10.26
CA VAL A 154 13.78 -0.62 9.61
C VAL A 154 14.44 -1.47 10.69
N ALA A 155 14.28 -2.79 10.61
CA ALA A 155 14.81 -3.74 11.57
C ALA A 155 15.41 -4.98 10.88
N ASP A 156 16.08 -5.80 11.69
CA ASP A 156 16.56 -7.16 11.39
C ASP A 156 17.77 -7.29 10.46
N THR A 157 18.10 -6.29 9.63
CA THR A 157 19.33 -6.31 8.81
C THR A 157 19.91 -4.91 8.58
N PRO A 158 21.25 -4.73 8.69
CA PRO A 158 21.91 -3.45 8.40
C PRO A 158 22.07 -3.15 6.90
N SER A 159 21.84 -4.13 6.02
CA SER A 159 21.94 -3.91 4.56
C SER A 159 20.74 -3.16 3.99
N VAL A 160 19.61 -3.12 4.72
CA VAL A 160 18.40 -2.45 4.28
C VAL A 160 18.24 -1.13 5.02
N SER A 161 17.92 -0.08 4.28
CA SER A 161 17.57 1.23 4.84
C SER A 161 16.50 1.92 4.01
N LEU A 162 15.82 2.88 4.63
CA LEU A 162 14.84 3.73 3.96
C LEU A 162 15.27 5.18 4.11
N ASP A 163 15.71 5.79 3.03
CA ASP A 163 15.94 7.21 2.97
C ASP A 163 14.61 7.97 2.88
N VAL A 164 14.52 9.07 3.62
CA VAL A 164 13.33 9.88 3.79
C VAL A 164 13.69 11.34 3.50
N GLN A 165 13.16 11.89 2.42
CA GLN A 165 13.24 13.32 2.14
C GLN A 165 11.90 13.94 2.53
N TYR A 166 11.95 14.85 3.50
CA TYR A 166 10.77 15.49 4.07
C TYR A 166 10.99 16.99 4.14
N ALA A 167 10.11 17.77 3.53
CA ALA A 167 10.28 19.21 3.41
C ALA A 167 8.95 19.95 3.53
N GLY A 168 8.96 21.21 3.98
CA GLY A 168 7.78 22.05 3.95
C GLY A 168 7.44 22.55 2.55
N ASN A 169 6.14 22.69 2.29
CA ASN A 169 5.51 23.23 1.10
C ASN A 169 4.70 24.48 1.45
N GLY A 170 5.38 25.60 1.71
CA GLY A 170 4.74 26.77 2.31
C GLY A 170 5.18 26.90 3.76
N ASP A 171 4.24 26.84 4.72
CA ASP A 171 4.58 26.95 6.14
C ASP A 171 5.32 25.70 6.66
N VAL A 172 6.66 25.78 6.67
CA VAL A 172 7.54 24.69 7.12
C VAL A 172 7.30 24.26 8.57
N ARG A 173 6.65 25.09 9.39
CA ARG A 173 6.35 24.78 10.80
C ARG A 173 5.35 23.63 10.91
N GLN A 174 4.60 23.35 9.86
CA GLN A 174 3.67 22.22 9.81
C GLN A 174 4.38 20.88 9.61
N CYS A 175 5.66 20.89 9.26
CA CYS A 175 6.43 19.70 8.92
C CYS A 175 7.54 19.50 9.93
N GLY A 176 7.18 19.01 11.13
CA GLY A 176 8.16 18.75 12.17
C GLY A 176 9.17 17.69 11.70
N GLY A 177 10.45 18.02 11.79
CA GLY A 177 11.54 17.22 11.24
C GLY A 177 11.83 17.47 9.76
N ALA A 178 11.28 18.51 9.12
CA ALA A 178 11.62 18.81 7.72
C ALA A 178 13.10 19.20 7.52
N LEU A 179 13.73 18.63 6.49
CA LEU A 179 15.05 18.98 5.97
C LEU A 179 14.93 19.33 4.47
N PRO A 180 14.82 20.62 4.10
CA PRO A 180 14.51 21.03 2.73
C PRO A 180 15.48 20.53 1.64
N ASN A 181 16.75 20.27 2.01
CA ASN A 181 17.82 19.89 1.08
C ASN A 181 18.60 18.65 1.54
N ASP A 182 18.04 17.88 2.48
CA ASP A 182 18.71 16.72 3.03
C ASP A 182 17.72 15.57 3.24
N ARG A 183 18.21 14.45 3.77
CA ARG A 183 17.40 13.27 4.06
C ARG A 183 17.73 12.71 5.44
N PHE A 184 16.75 12.01 5.99
CA PHE A 184 16.99 11.06 7.07
C PHE A 184 17.13 9.66 6.50
N THR A 185 17.71 8.76 7.28
CA THR A 185 17.80 7.35 6.91
C THR A 185 17.25 6.52 8.07
N ALA A 186 16.12 5.85 7.84
CA ALA A 186 15.62 4.83 8.74
C ALA A 186 16.46 3.56 8.54
N ALA A 187 17.08 3.10 9.61
CA ALA A 187 17.95 1.93 9.65
C ALA A 187 17.77 1.21 11.01
N PRO A 188 18.30 -0.01 11.19
CA PRO A 188 18.23 -0.70 12.48
C PRO A 188 18.68 0.17 13.66
N GLY A 189 17.79 0.39 14.63
CA GLY A 189 18.04 1.24 15.80
C GLY A 189 17.88 2.75 15.56
N HIS A 190 17.58 3.17 14.32
CA HIS A 190 17.45 4.57 13.91
C HIS A 190 16.08 4.81 13.25
N PRO A 191 14.98 4.88 14.02
CA PRO A 191 13.67 5.22 13.48
C PRO A 191 13.64 6.70 13.04
N VAL A 192 12.84 7.01 12.01
CA VAL A 192 12.67 8.37 11.49
C VAL A 192 11.23 8.84 11.73
N PRO A 193 10.97 9.66 12.76
CA PRO A 193 9.67 10.28 12.97
C PRO A 193 9.51 11.54 12.11
N LEU A 194 8.38 11.65 11.41
CA LEU A 194 7.94 12.83 10.69
C LEU A 194 6.65 13.33 11.31
N THR A 195 6.56 14.63 11.56
CA THR A 195 5.32 15.25 12.05
C THR A 195 4.64 16.02 10.94
N VAL A 196 3.33 15.86 10.84
CA VAL A 196 2.44 16.74 10.08
C VAL A 196 1.48 17.42 11.05
N ASP A 197 1.59 18.74 11.16
CA ASP A 197 0.65 19.60 11.88
C ASP A 197 -0.51 19.96 10.94
N THR A 198 -1.73 19.84 11.41
CA THR A 198 -2.95 20.07 10.62
C THR A 198 -3.68 21.34 11.06
N ASP A 199 -3.01 22.24 11.78
CA ASP A 199 -3.58 23.40 12.50
C ASP A 199 -4.03 24.62 11.67
N ASP A 200 -4.74 24.41 10.56
CA ASP A 200 -5.38 25.50 9.79
C ASP A 200 -4.39 26.54 9.24
N ARG A 201 -3.33 26.06 8.60
CA ARG A 201 -2.37 26.97 7.94
C ARG A 201 -2.13 26.60 6.49
N PRO A 202 -2.10 27.61 5.61
CA PRO A 202 -1.72 27.41 4.23
C PRO A 202 -0.32 26.81 4.11
N GLY A 203 -0.24 25.69 3.41
CA GLY A 203 1.02 25.01 3.18
C GLY A 203 0.85 23.51 3.30
N GLY A 204 1.92 22.81 3.65
CA GLY A 204 1.88 21.37 3.75
C GLY A 204 3.25 20.76 3.75
N CYS A 205 3.30 19.44 3.61
CA CYS A 205 4.52 18.67 3.70
C CYS A 205 4.73 17.82 2.45
N ARG A 206 5.96 17.83 1.94
CA ARG A 206 6.37 17.02 0.79
C ARG A 206 7.17 15.83 1.30
N LEU A 207 6.85 14.66 0.78
CA LEU A 207 7.50 13.41 1.14
C LEU A 207 7.97 12.68 -0.12
N ARG A 208 9.22 12.23 -0.07
CA ARG A 208 9.80 11.24 -0.99
C ARG A 208 10.53 10.20 -0.18
N LEU A 209 10.49 8.97 -0.67
CA LEU A 209 11.14 7.83 -0.03
C LEU A 209 12.08 7.16 -1.03
N ARG A 210 13.13 6.54 -0.53
CA ARG A 210 14.01 5.68 -1.33
C ARG A 210 14.40 4.47 -0.50
N LEU A 211 14.10 3.30 -1.01
CA LEU A 211 14.59 2.04 -0.47
C LEU A 211 16.05 1.85 -0.92
N ASN A 212 16.91 1.40 -0.01
CA ASN A 212 18.25 0.92 -0.33
C ASN A 212 18.40 -0.49 0.25
N VAL A 213 18.71 -1.50 -0.59
CA VAL A 213 18.92 -2.91 -0.19
C VAL A 213 20.27 -3.47 -0.59
#